data_AF-A0A172UBF5-F1
#
_entry.id   AF-A0A172UBF5-F1
#
_cell.length_a   1.000
_cell.length_b   1.000
_cell.length_c   1.000
_cell.angle_alpha   90.00
_cell.angle_beta   90.00
_cell.angle_gamma   90.00
#
_symmetry.space_group_name_H-M   'P 1'
#
loop_
_entity.id
_entity.type
_entity.pdbx_description
1 polymer ?
#
loop_
_entity_poly.entity_id
_entity_poly.type
_entity_poly.pdbx_seq_one_letter_code
_entity_poly.pdbx_strand_id
1 'polypeptide(L)'
;MNTDANANANANANAMLAALAAFRDTKKFRCAEPEFRLINPSPASVTHPMEVALNQCATDLSSLVQRGAQSAQFKSCIAASLRSVEKPFDTEDREYLCYYNQLGQYVGIKVGPLLNR
;
A
#
# COMPACT_ATOMS: atom_id res chain seq x y z
N MET A 1 20.90 -15.51 -26.55
CA MET A 1 21.35 -14.45 -25.64
C MET A 1 20.12 -13.72 -25.12
N ASN A 2 19.77 -13.86 -23.84
CA ASN A 2 18.64 -13.15 -23.21
C ASN A 2 18.83 -13.02 -21.68
N THR A 3 20.08 -12.95 -21.23
CA THR A 3 20.47 -13.01 -19.82
C THR A 3 20.20 -11.69 -19.10
N ASP A 4 20.33 -10.56 -19.80
CA ASP A 4 20.24 -9.22 -19.21
C ASP A 4 18.81 -8.80 -18.87
N ALA A 5 17.83 -9.21 -19.69
CA ALA A 5 16.42 -8.93 -19.43
C ALA A 5 15.89 -9.68 -18.20
N ASN A 6 16.35 -10.92 -17.99
CA ASN A 6 15.97 -11.74 -16.84
C ASN A 6 16.63 -11.22 -15.55
N ALA A 7 17.91 -10.83 -15.62
CA ALA A 7 18.61 -10.23 -14.48
C ALA A 7 17.95 -8.91 -14.02
N ASN A 8 17.54 -8.06 -14.97
CA ASN A 8 16.85 -6.80 -14.67
C ASN A 8 15.44 -7.04 -14.06
N ALA A 9 14.66 -7.98 -14.62
CA ALA A 9 13.35 -8.34 -14.07
C ALA A 9 13.44 -8.87 -12.62
N ASN A 10 14.45 -9.70 -12.33
CA ASN A 10 14.68 -10.23 -10.99
C ASN A 10 15.15 -9.14 -10.01
N ALA A 11 16.01 -8.23 -10.44
CA ALA A 11 16.42 -7.07 -9.64
C ALA A 11 15.23 -6.17 -9.28
N ASN A 12 14.35 -5.92 -10.25
CA ASN A 12 13.12 -5.14 -10.03
C ASN A 12 12.19 -5.84 -9.05
N ALA A 13 11.93 -7.14 -9.22
CA ALA A 13 11.08 -7.92 -8.31
C ALA A 13 11.63 -7.90 -6.87
N ASN A 14 12.95 -8.06 -6.69
CA ASN A 14 13.58 -8.00 -5.37
C ASN A 14 13.44 -6.61 -4.73
N ALA A 15 13.59 -5.54 -5.49
CA ALA A 15 13.39 -4.18 -5.01
C ALA A 15 11.93 -3.94 -4.57
N MET A 16 10.95 -4.43 -5.36
CA MET A 16 9.53 -4.36 -5.01
C MET A 16 9.26 -5.11 -3.70
N LEU A 17 9.77 -6.33 -3.55
CA LEU A 17 9.59 -7.14 -2.34
C LEU A 17 10.22 -6.49 -1.10
N ALA A 18 11.42 -5.93 -1.23
CA ALA A 18 12.07 -5.21 -0.13
C ALA A 18 11.26 -3.98 0.30
N ALA A 19 10.75 -3.21 -0.67
CA ALA A 19 9.92 -2.04 -0.39
C ALA A 19 8.59 -2.41 0.29
N LEU A 20 7.93 -3.49 -0.16
CA LEU A 20 6.69 -3.99 0.45
C LEU A 20 6.91 -4.54 1.86
N ALA A 21 8.05 -5.18 2.13
CA ALA A 21 8.43 -5.62 3.47
C ALA A 21 8.66 -4.42 4.40
N ALA A 22 9.47 -3.45 3.98
CA ALA A 22 9.73 -2.23 4.74
C ALA A 22 8.44 -1.43 5.02
N PHE A 23 7.53 -1.39 4.04
CA PHE A 23 6.22 -0.79 4.22
C PHE A 23 5.46 -1.45 5.37
N ARG A 24 5.40 -2.79 5.43
CA ARG A 24 4.71 -3.52 6.52
C ARG A 24 5.28 -3.20 7.89
N ASP A 25 6.61 -3.06 8.00
CA ASP A 25 7.30 -2.80 9.28
C ASP A 25 7.16 -1.34 9.75
N THR A 26 6.74 -0.44 8.87
CA THR A 26 6.48 0.95 9.23
C THR A 26 5.20 1.05 10.06
N LYS A 27 5.24 1.73 11.22
CA LYS A 27 4.00 2.01 11.97
C LYS A 27 3.17 3.07 11.22
N LYS A 28 1.92 2.76 10.88
CA LYS A 28 1.01 3.72 10.24
C LYS A 28 0.21 4.50 11.28
N PHE A 29 -0.31 5.66 10.90
CA PHE A 29 -1.25 6.45 11.71
C PHE A 29 -0.78 6.78 13.14
N ARG A 30 0.54 6.92 13.38
CA ARG A 30 1.06 7.18 14.74
C ARG A 30 0.39 8.43 15.33
N CYS A 31 -0.11 8.33 16.56
CA CYS A 31 -0.56 9.46 17.40
C CYS A 31 0.54 10.48 17.76
N ALA A 32 1.76 10.37 17.23
CA ALA A 32 2.94 10.94 17.87
C ALA A 32 3.70 11.91 16.97
N GLU A 33 3.14 13.11 16.80
CA GLU A 33 3.94 14.33 16.95
C GLU A 33 3.17 15.27 17.89
N PRO A 34 3.63 15.46 19.14
CA PRO A 34 3.01 16.38 20.11
C PRO A 34 2.91 17.81 19.59
N GLU A 35 3.76 18.15 18.64
CA GLU A 35 3.98 19.47 18.07
C GLU A 35 3.03 19.79 16.90
N PHE A 36 2.26 18.81 16.41
CA PHE A 36 1.33 19.00 15.28
C PHE A 36 -0.15 18.69 15.57
N ARG A 37 -0.53 18.22 16.76
CA ARG A 37 -1.96 17.95 17.07
C ARG A 37 -2.51 18.88 18.13
N LEU A 38 -3.00 20.03 17.68
CA LEU A 38 -4.13 20.72 18.35
C LEU A 38 -5.47 20.01 18.09
N ILE A 39 -5.51 18.88 17.37
CA ILE A 39 -6.77 18.20 17.02
C ILE A 39 -6.61 16.68 17.19
N ASN A 40 -7.53 16.14 17.99
CA ASN A 40 -7.75 14.78 18.46
C ASN A 40 -7.31 13.66 17.47
N PRO A 41 -6.36 12.78 17.82
CA PRO A 41 -6.06 11.62 16.98
C PRO A 41 -7.25 10.68 16.88
N SER A 42 -7.45 10.09 15.69
CA SER A 42 -8.51 9.12 15.49
C SER A 42 -8.31 7.91 16.41
N PRO A 43 -9.39 7.38 17.01
CA PRO A 43 -9.27 6.26 17.92
C PRO A 43 -8.76 5.01 17.17
N ALA A 44 -8.13 4.10 17.90
CA ALA A 44 -7.62 2.85 17.34
C ALA A 44 -8.69 2.03 16.61
N SER A 45 -9.97 2.15 17.01
CA SER A 45 -11.09 1.52 16.31
C SER A 45 -11.24 1.96 14.85
N VAL A 46 -10.70 3.13 14.47
CA VAL A 46 -10.69 3.67 13.10
C VAL A 46 -9.40 3.32 12.37
N THR A 47 -8.25 3.55 13.01
CA THR A 47 -6.95 3.40 12.36
C THR A 47 -6.51 1.93 12.26
N HIS A 48 -6.95 1.06 13.18
CA HIS A 48 -6.58 -0.35 13.18
C HIS A 48 -7.11 -1.11 11.96
N PRO A 49 -8.40 -1.04 11.58
CA PRO A 49 -8.89 -1.65 10.34
C PRO A 49 -8.15 -1.17 9.09
N MET A 50 -7.80 0.12 9.03
CA MET A 50 -7.04 0.72 7.93
C MET A 50 -5.62 0.15 7.86
N GLU A 51 -4.90 0.08 8.99
CA GLU A 51 -3.57 -0.49 9.07
C GLU A 51 -3.56 -1.98 8.69
N VAL A 52 -4.56 -2.73 9.15
CA VAL A 52 -4.75 -4.15 8.77
C VAL A 52 -4.92 -4.28 7.26
N ALA A 53 -5.79 -3.47 6.63
CA ALA A 53 -6.03 -3.51 5.20
C ALA A 53 -4.76 -3.16 4.38
N LEU A 54 -4.01 -2.13 4.80
CA LEU A 54 -2.74 -1.75 4.16
C LEU A 54 -1.69 -2.87 4.25
N ASN A 55 -1.53 -3.46 5.42
CA ASN A 55 -0.56 -4.52 5.65
C ASN A 55 -0.93 -5.81 4.89
N GLN A 56 -2.23 -6.12 4.80
CA GLN A 56 -2.72 -7.23 4.01
C GLN A 56 -2.46 -6.98 2.52
N CYS A 57 -2.76 -5.78 2.02
CA CYS A 57 -2.48 -5.41 0.62
C CYS A 57 -1.00 -5.59 0.27
N ALA A 58 -0.10 -5.15 1.14
CA ALA A 58 1.35 -5.31 0.93
C ALA A 58 1.77 -6.80 0.87
N THR A 59 1.13 -7.65 1.67
CA THR A 59 1.36 -9.11 1.69
C THR A 59 0.87 -9.76 0.40
N ASP A 60 -0.32 -9.37 -0.07
CA ASP A 60 -0.91 -9.90 -1.30
C ASP A 60 -0.11 -9.46 -2.52
N LEU A 61 0.32 -8.19 -2.57
CA LEU A 61 1.21 -7.68 -3.61
C LEU A 61 2.56 -8.42 -3.62
N SER A 62 3.13 -8.70 -2.44
CA SER A 62 4.39 -9.47 -2.34
C SER A 62 4.22 -10.87 -2.95
N SER A 63 3.10 -11.53 -2.66
CA SER A 63 2.76 -12.84 -3.21
C SER A 63 2.58 -12.80 -4.72
N LEU A 64 1.98 -11.74 -5.26
CA LEU A 64 1.81 -11.54 -6.70
C LEU A 64 3.16 -11.27 -7.39
N VAL A 65 4.03 -10.46 -6.80
CA VAL A 65 5.38 -10.19 -7.32
C VAL A 65 6.19 -11.49 -7.39
N GLN A 66 6.17 -12.31 -6.33
CA GLN A 66 6.87 -13.60 -6.29
C GLN A 66 6.39 -14.57 -7.39
N ARG A 67 5.13 -14.46 -7.80
CA ARG A 67 4.54 -15.29 -8.87
C ARG A 67 4.73 -14.71 -10.27
N GLY A 68 5.41 -13.56 -10.41
CA GLY A 68 5.57 -12.87 -11.69
C GLY A 68 4.25 -12.35 -12.26
N ALA A 69 3.31 -11.95 -11.39
CA ALA A 69 2.00 -11.45 -11.80
C ALA A 69 2.11 -10.17 -12.65
N GLN A 70 1.09 -9.92 -13.46
CA GLN A 70 1.03 -8.76 -14.33
C GLN A 70 0.44 -7.52 -13.65
N SER A 71 0.73 -6.34 -14.19
CA SER A 71 0.24 -5.04 -13.72
C SER A 71 -1.28 -5.00 -13.46
N ALA A 72 -2.08 -5.68 -14.29
CA ALA A 72 -3.53 -5.77 -14.11
C ALA A 72 -3.92 -6.43 -12.78
N GLN A 73 -3.18 -7.45 -12.35
CA GLN A 73 -3.45 -8.17 -11.10
C GLN A 73 -3.06 -7.30 -9.89
N PHE A 74 -1.98 -6.53 -9.98
CA PHE A 74 -1.62 -5.56 -8.94
C PHE A 74 -2.69 -4.47 -8.78
N LYS A 75 -3.20 -3.93 -9.91
CA LYS A 75 -4.30 -2.95 -9.90
C LYS A 75 -5.54 -3.52 -9.21
N SER A 76 -5.95 -4.73 -9.58
CA SER A 76 -7.12 -5.39 -8.99
C SER A 76 -6.92 -5.64 -7.48
N CYS A 77 -5.73 -6.06 -7.06
CA CYS A 77 -5.38 -6.26 -5.66
C CYS A 77 -5.52 -4.96 -4.85
N ILE A 78 -4.93 -3.87 -5.34
CA ILE A 78 -5.01 -2.55 -4.70
C ILE A 78 -6.47 -2.07 -4.64
N ALA A 79 -7.21 -2.16 -5.73
CA ALA A 79 -8.61 -1.72 -5.80
C ALA A 79 -9.54 -2.55 -4.89
N ALA A 80 -9.30 -3.85 -4.74
CA ALA A 80 -10.06 -4.70 -3.83
C ALA A 80 -9.79 -4.32 -2.37
N SER A 81 -8.52 -4.17 -1.99
CA SER A 81 -8.13 -3.79 -0.62
C SER A 81 -8.61 -2.39 -0.25
N LEU A 82 -8.49 -1.41 -1.15
CA LEU A 82 -8.98 -0.05 -0.91
C LEU A 82 -10.48 -0.01 -0.52
N ARG A 83 -11.27 -0.96 -1.05
CA ARG A 83 -12.70 -1.07 -0.80
C ARG A 83 -13.06 -1.92 0.42
N SER A 84 -12.09 -2.56 1.08
CA SER A 84 -12.35 -3.48 2.20
C SER A 84 -12.63 -2.80 3.53
N VAL A 85 -12.36 -1.49 3.64
CA VAL A 85 -12.65 -0.69 4.84
C VAL A 85 -13.82 0.24 4.54
N GLU A 86 -14.85 0.17 5.39
CA GLU A 86 -16.06 0.97 5.28
C GLU A 86 -15.79 2.42 5.76
N LYS A 87 -16.22 3.43 5.00
CA LYS A 87 -15.99 4.86 5.33
C LYS A 87 -16.94 5.32 6.43
N PRO A 88 -16.45 6.05 7.45
CA PRO A 88 -16.28 7.52 7.37
C PRO A 88 -14.85 7.98 7.69
N PHE A 89 -14.62 9.29 7.88
CA PHE A 89 -13.45 10.00 8.47
C PHE A 89 -12.54 10.78 7.50
N ASP A 90 -12.55 12.11 7.60
CA ASP A 90 -12.01 13.06 6.60
C ASP A 90 -10.48 13.06 6.45
N THR A 91 -9.75 12.89 7.56
CA THR A 91 -8.30 13.19 7.62
C THR A 91 -7.51 11.91 7.47
N GLU A 92 -7.93 10.87 8.18
CA GLU A 92 -7.40 9.51 8.01
C GLU A 92 -7.66 8.98 6.61
N ASP A 93 -8.77 9.39 5.95
CA ASP A 93 -9.01 9.07 4.54
C ASP A 93 -7.85 9.53 3.65
N ARG A 94 -7.28 10.71 3.90
CA ARG A 94 -6.16 11.24 3.09
C ARG A 94 -4.87 10.48 3.36
N GLU A 95 -4.55 10.21 4.62
CA GLU A 95 -3.38 9.40 4.99
C GLU A 95 -3.48 7.98 4.43
N TYR A 96 -4.67 7.37 4.54
CA TYR A 96 -4.98 6.05 4.00
C TYR A 96 -4.80 6.01 2.47
N LEU A 97 -5.31 7.01 1.75
CA LEU A 97 -5.09 7.14 0.31
C LEU A 97 -3.62 7.39 -0.06
N CYS A 98 -2.88 8.13 0.76
CA CYS A 98 -1.45 8.35 0.58
C CYS A 98 -0.67 7.03 0.65
N TYR A 99 -0.98 6.19 1.65
CA TYR A 99 -0.37 4.87 1.78
C TYR A 99 -0.69 3.94 0.61
N TYR A 100 -1.91 3.98 0.07
CA TYR A 100 -2.20 3.23 -1.16
C TYR A 100 -1.46 3.75 -2.38
N ASN A 101 -1.30 5.08 -2.53
CA ASN A 101 -0.45 5.62 -3.60
C ASN A 101 0.99 5.10 -3.46
N GLN A 102 1.53 5.04 -2.25
CA GLN A 102 2.86 4.50 -1.97
C GLN A 102 2.96 3.00 -2.33
N LEU A 103 1.96 2.19 -1.95
CA LEU A 103 1.88 0.78 -2.37
C LEU A 103 1.85 0.65 -3.89
N GLY A 104 1.07 1.48 -4.57
CA GLY A 104 1.03 1.53 -6.03
C GLY A 104 2.38 1.86 -6.64
N GLN A 105 3.09 2.86 -6.13
CA GLN A 105 4.43 3.22 -6.60
C GLN A 105 5.41 2.06 -6.51
N TYR A 106 5.38 1.28 -5.43
CA TYR A 106 6.25 0.12 -5.28
C TYR A 106 6.06 -0.92 -6.38
N VAL A 107 4.84 -1.11 -6.88
CA VAL A 107 4.54 -2.08 -7.95
C VAL A 107 4.28 -1.44 -9.31
N GLY A 108 4.65 -0.17 -9.50
CA GLY A 108 4.51 0.55 -10.77
C GLY A 108 3.06 0.87 -11.18
N ILE A 109 2.14 0.97 -10.22
CA ILE A 109 0.73 1.26 -10.41
C ILE A 109 0.38 2.68 -9.99
N LYS A 110 -0.28 3.42 -10.88
CA LYS A 110 -0.93 4.69 -10.54
C LYS A 110 -2.29 4.41 -9.88
N VAL A 111 -2.44 4.80 -8.62
CA VAL A 111 -3.66 4.54 -7.84
C VAL A 111 -4.74 5.60 -8.05
N GLY A 112 -4.40 6.85 -8.37
CA GLY A 112 -5.38 7.92 -8.65
C GLY A 112 -6.58 7.50 -9.53
N PRO A 113 -6.37 6.82 -10.68
CA PRO A 113 -7.47 6.31 -11.51
C PRO A 113 -8.38 5.25 -10.86
N LEU A 114 -7.92 4.59 -9.79
CA LEU A 114 -8.68 3.59 -9.03
C LEU A 114 -9.61 4.21 -7.98
N LEU A 115 -9.48 5.52 -7.73
CA LEU A 115 -10.24 6.27 -6.73
C LEU A 115 -11.57 6.81 -7.26
N ASN A 116 -11.75 6.84 -8.59
CA ASN A 116 -13.01 7.22 -9.20
C ASN A 116 -13.95 6.01 -9.19
N ARG A 117 -14.98 6.09 -8.34
CA ARG A 117 -16.14 5.20 -8.40
C ARG A 117 -17.12 5.66 -9.46
#